data_AF-A0AB34VDN8-F1
#
_entry.id   AF-A0AB34VDN8-F1
#
_cell.length_a   1.000
_cell.length_b   1.000
_cell.length_c   1.000
_cell.angle_alpha   90.00
_cell.angle_beta   90.00
_cell.angle_gamma   90.00
#
_symmetry.space_group_name_H-M   'P 1'
#
loop_
_entity.id
_entity.type
_entity.pdbx_description
1 polymer ?
#
loop_
_entity_poly.entity_id
_entity_poly.type
_entity_poly.pdbx_seq_one_letter_code
_entity_poly.pdbx_strand_id
1 'polypeptide(L)' 'MSDDTAMQDIYTIIGTIVARLLKPDGELHLQDIVCSLHNYSEQSTEQLEKKACQEAIRLLSRQFH' A
#
# COMPACT_ATOMS: atom_id res chain seq x y z
N MET A 1 14.43 -12.34 -11.38
CA MET A 1 14.32 -11.06 -12.11
C MET A 1 12.93 -10.46 -11.98
N SER A 2 11.83 -11.21 -12.20
CA SER A 2 10.47 -10.64 -12.12
C SER A 2 9.92 -10.43 -10.70
N ASP A 3 10.36 -11.23 -9.72
CA ASP A 3 9.85 -11.14 -8.34
C ASP A 3 10.35 -9.89 -7.60
N ASP A 4 11.59 -9.50 -7.84
CA ASP A 4 12.20 -8.32 -7.21
C ASP A 4 11.51 -7.02 -7.66
N THR A 5 11.09 -6.95 -8.93
CA THR A 5 10.35 -5.80 -9.46
C THR A 5 8.96 -5.72 -8.85
N ALA A 6 8.24 -6.85 -8.77
CA ALA A 6 6.93 -6.89 -8.15
C ALA A 6 6.98 -6.51 -6.66
N MET A 7 8.02 -6.94 -5.94
CA MET A 7 8.21 -6.58 -4.54
C MET A 7 8.58 -5.10 -4.37
N GLN A 8 9.39 -4.55 -5.28
CA GLN A 8 9.70 -3.12 -5.31
C GLN A 8 8.44 -2.27 -5.52
N ASP A 9 7.52 -2.68 -6.40
CA ASP A 9 6.26 -1.98 -6.64
C ASP A 9 5.38 -1.96 -5.39
N ILE A 10 5.32 -3.08 -4.66
CA ILE A 10 4.59 -3.20 -3.39
C ILE A 10 5.15 -2.23 -2.35
N TYR A 11 6.47 -2.17 -2.16
CA TYR A 11 7.06 -1.24 -1.19
C TYR A 11 6.92 0.21 -1.60
N THR A 12 7.00 0.48 -2.92
CA THR A 12 6.84 1.84 -3.46
C THR A 12 5.44 2.37 -3.20
N ILE A 13 4.40 1.55 -3.40
CA ILE A 13 3.02 1.98 -3.18
C ILE A 13 2.70 2.13 -1.68
N ILE A 14 3.22 1.26 -0.82
CA ILE A 14 3.12 1.41 0.63
C ILE A 14 3.76 2.74 1.06
N GLY A 15 5.00 3.00 0.63
CA GLY A 15 5.72 4.23 0.96
C GLY A 15 4.97 5.48 0.49
N THR A 16 4.40 5.42 -0.72
CA THR A 16 3.60 6.52 -1.28
C THR A 16 2.35 6.81 -0.45
N ILE A 17 1.60 5.77 -0.06
CA ILE A 17 0.41 5.93 0.76
C ILE A 17 0.76 6.43 2.16
N VAL A 18 1.76 5.82 2.80
CA VAL A 18 2.22 6.24 4.15
C VAL A 18 2.65 7.70 4.13
N ALA A 19 3.46 8.13 3.15
CA ALA A 19 3.90 9.52 3.04
C ALA A 19 2.74 10.53 2.93
N ARG A 20 1.61 10.14 2.30
CA ARG A 20 0.41 10.97 2.20
C ARG A 20 -0.40 11.03 3.50
N LEU A 21 -0.28 10.02 4.36
CA LEU A 21 -1.02 9.91 5.62
C LEU A 21 -0.26 10.47 6.82
N LEU A 22 1.09 10.53 6.74
CA LEU A 22 1.92 11.07 7.80
C LEU A 22 1.52 12.52 8.13
N LYS A 23 1.32 12.77 9.42
CA LYS A 23 1.06 14.10 9.98
C LYS A 23 2.12 14.38 11.05
N PRO A 24 2.59 15.64 11.20
CA PRO A 24 3.65 16.00 12.14
C PRO A 24 3.38 15.55 13.59
N ASP A 25 2.11 15.65 14.03
CA ASP A 25 1.69 15.34 15.40
C ASP A 25 0.54 14.32 15.45
N GLY A 26 0.37 13.54 14.37
CA GLY A 26 -0.73 12.58 14.24
C GLY A 26 -0.26 11.15 14.40
N GLU A 27 -1.11 10.31 14.99
CA GLU A 27 -0.92 8.86 14.92
C GLU A 27 -1.35 8.35 13.55
N LEU A 28 -0.61 7.37 13.03
CA LEU A 28 -0.94 6.65 11.81
C LEU A 28 -1.28 5.21 12.19
N HIS A 29 -2.53 4.81 12.02
CA HIS A 29 -2.93 3.43 12.27
C HIS A 29 -2.80 2.58 11.01
N LEU A 30 -2.52 1.30 11.20
CA LEU A 30 -2.47 0.34 10.09
C LEU A 30 -3.78 0.33 9.28
N GLN A 31 -4.91 0.48 9.95
CA GLN A 31 -6.22 0.53 9.30
C GLN A 31 -6.33 1.71 8.32
N ASP A 32 -5.75 2.87 8.64
CA ASP A 32 -5.74 4.02 7.74
C ASP A 32 -4.94 3.74 6.46
N ILE A 33 -3.81 3.04 6.61
CA ILE A 33 -2.97 2.61 5.48
C ILE A 33 -3.73 1.61 4.59
N VAL A 34 -4.36 0.60 5.20
CA VAL A 34 -5.12 -0.44 4.47
C VAL A 34 -6.32 0.18 3.74
N CYS A 35 -7.10 1.04 4.40
CA CYS A 35 -8.22 1.74 3.77
C CYS A 35 -7.74 2.65 2.63
N SER A 36 -6.62 3.34 2.79
CA SER A 36 -6.08 4.21 1.75
C SER A 36 -5.54 3.43 0.55
N LEU A 37 -4.88 2.29 0.77
CA LEU A 37 -4.46 1.37 -0.30
C LEU A 37 -5.67 0.81 -1.06
N HIS A 38 -6.72 0.42 -0.34
CA HIS A 38 -7.97 -0.06 -0.95
C HIS A 38 -8.60 1.03 -1.83
N ASN A 39 -8.78 2.24 -1.29
CA ASN A 39 -9.34 3.36 -2.03
C ASN A 39 -8.49 3.75 -3.25
N TYR A 40 -7.16 3.71 -3.13
CA TYR A 40 -6.26 3.96 -4.25
C TYR A 40 -6.44 2.91 -5.36
N SER A 41 -6.59 1.64 -4.99
CA SER A 41 -6.82 0.56 -5.95
C SER A 41 -8.16 0.68 -6.69
N GLU A 42 -9.22 1.14 -6.02
CA GLU A 42 -10.52 1.35 -6.63
C GLU A 42 -10.50 2.51 -7.65
N GLN A 43 -9.70 3.54 -7.39
CA GLN A 43 -9.59 4.73 -8.23
C GLN A 43 -8.59 4.58 -9.38
N SER A 44 -7.60 3.69 -9.25
CA SER A 44 -6.60 3.49 -10.28
C SER A 44 -7.22 2.88 -11.55
N THR A 45 -6.74 3.29 -12.71
CA THR A 45 -7.05 2.66 -14.00
C THR A 45 -5.98 1.64 -14.41
N GLU A 46 -4.84 1.61 -13.70
CA GLU A 46 -3.71 0.74 -14.03
C GLU A 46 -3.80 -0.59 -13.27
N GLN A 47 -3.85 -1.69 -14.02
CA GLN A 47 -3.99 -3.03 -13.44
C GLN A 47 -2.80 -3.41 -12.54
N LEU A 48 -1.60 -2.92 -12.86
CA LEU A 48 -0.39 -3.17 -12.07
C LEU A 48 -0.48 -2.50 -10.69
N GLU A 49 -0.93 -1.24 -10.63
CA GLU A 49 -1.14 -0.55 -9.37
C GLU A 49 -2.21 -1.23 -8.51
N LYS A 50 -3.32 -1.66 -9.12
CA LYS A 50 -4.37 -2.42 -8.41
C LYS A 50 -3.80 -3.67 -7.75
N LYS A 51 -3.01 -4.44 -8.51
CA LYS A 51 -2.39 -5.66 -8.02
C LYS A 51 -1.37 -5.36 -6.91
N ALA A 52 -0.56 -4.32 -7.08
CA ALA A 52 0.41 -3.89 -6.07
C ALA A 52 -0.30 -3.48 -4.76
N CYS A 53 -1.41 -2.74 -4.83
CA CYS A 53 -2.23 -2.41 -3.66
C CYS A 53 -2.79 -3.65 -2.96
N GLN A 54 -3.33 -4.61 -3.71
CA GLN A 54 -3.91 -5.83 -3.14
C GLN A 54 -2.83 -6.68 -2.44
N GLU A 55 -1.66 -6.83 -3.05
CA GLU A 55 -0.54 -7.53 -2.41
C GLU A 55 0.03 -6.75 -1.22
N ALA A 56 0.08 -5.42 -1.28
CA ALA A 56 0.45 -4.58 -0.15
C ALA A 56 -0.49 -4.78 1.04
N ILE A 57 -1.80 -4.77 0.82
CA ILE A 57 -2.81 -5.06 1.87
C ILE A 57 -2.58 -6.45 2.44
N ARG A 58 -2.37 -7.47 1.59
CA ARG A 58 -2.15 -8.85 2.03
C ARG A 58 -0.87 -8.99 2.86
N LEU A 59 0.20 -8.33 2.44
CA LEU A 59 1.49 -8.30 3.14
C LEU A 59 1.33 -7.64 4.51
N LEU A 60 0.72 -6.46 4.56
CA LEU A 60 0.50 -5.71 5.79
C LEU A 60 -0.36 -6.49 6.77
N SER A 61 -1.49 -7.05 6.33
CA SER A 61 -2.32 -7.89 7.19
C SER A 61 -1.50 -9.04 7.76
N ARG A 62 -0.70 -9.75 6.96
CA ARG A 62 0.14 -10.86 7.43
C ARG A 62 1.18 -10.47 8.48
N GLN A 63 1.81 -9.30 8.35
CA GLN A 63 2.86 -8.87 9.28
C GLN A 63 2.32 -8.36 10.62
N PHE A 64 1.09 -7.84 10.63
CA PHE A 64 0.51 -7.17 11.80
C PHE A 64 -0.78 -7.88 12.30
N HIS A 65 -0.91 -9.18 12.06
CA HIS A 65 -1.92 -10.03 12.73
C HIS A 65 -1.64 -10.14 14.23
#